data_AF-A0A2H0WGF5-F1
#
_entry.id   AF-A0A2H0WGF5-F1
#
_cell.length_a   1.000
_cell.length_b   1.000
_cell.length_c   1.000
_cell.angle_alpha   90.00
_cell.angle_beta   90.00
_cell.angle_gamma   90.00
#
_symmetry.space_group_name_H-M   'P 1'
#
loop_
_entity.id
_entity.type
_entity.pdbx_description
1 polymer ?
#
loop_
_entity_poly.entity_id
_entity_poly.type
_entity_poly.pdbx_seq_one_letter_code
_entity_poly.pdbx_strand_id
1 'polypeptide(L)'
;LSNIGSRQPSRDWHHLHFYNPRLLVGWSIMPGFPFFYRVETSRESPKDSAIRIPGKTDQWIIPSEEAEDLVSYMMSLKRDRDPIKASEAGK
;
A
#
# COMPACT_ATOMS: atom_id res chain seq x y z
N LEU A 1 -11.34 -1.69 5.99
CA LEU A 1 -10.18 -2.29 5.28
C LEU A 1 -10.46 -3.70 4.75
N SER A 2 -11.50 -4.42 5.21
CA SER A 2 -11.72 -5.84 4.92
C SER A 2 -11.82 -6.25 3.44
N ASN A 3 -11.96 -5.30 2.51
CA ASN A 3 -11.98 -5.55 1.06
C ASN A 3 -10.99 -4.63 0.30
N ILE A 4 -9.94 -4.16 0.97
CA ILE A 4 -9.05 -3.17 0.39
C ILE A 4 -8.15 -3.76 -0.71
N GLY A 5 -7.78 -5.04 -0.60
CA GLY A 5 -6.97 -5.72 -1.62
C GLY A 5 -7.64 -5.81 -2.99
N SER A 6 -8.97 -5.77 -3.03
CA SER A 6 -9.75 -5.75 -4.26
C SER A 6 -10.08 -4.33 -4.73
N ARG A 7 -10.36 -3.43 -3.78
CA ARG A 7 -10.65 -2.01 -4.09
C ARG A 7 -9.42 -1.21 -4.53
N GLN A 8 -8.25 -1.59 -4.05
CA GLN A 8 -6.97 -0.96 -4.36
C GLN A 8 -5.87 -2.02 -4.38
N PRO A 9 -5.63 -2.67 -5.54
CA PRO A 9 -4.64 -3.74 -5.67
C PRO A 9 -3.21 -3.23 -5.92
N SER A 10 -2.99 -1.92 -6.04
CA SER A 10 -1.64 -1.37 -6.28
C SER A 10 -0.80 -1.37 -5.00
N ARG A 11 0.27 -2.16 -4.99
CA ARG A 11 1.31 -2.16 -3.95
C ARG A 11 1.88 -0.75 -3.71
N ASP A 12 2.25 -0.07 -4.79
CA ASP A 12 2.87 1.25 -4.73
C ASP A 12 1.93 2.31 -4.14
N TRP A 13 0.63 2.24 -4.47
CA TRP A 13 -0.37 3.11 -3.86
C TRP A 13 -0.39 2.94 -2.34
N HIS A 14 -0.38 1.70 -1.84
CA HIS A 14 -0.38 1.43 -0.40
C HIS A 14 0.87 1.97 0.29
N HIS A 15 2.05 1.74 -0.27
CA HIS A 15 3.29 2.27 0.31
C HIS A 15 3.34 3.79 0.31
N LEU A 16 2.98 4.45 -0.80
CA LEU A 16 2.92 5.92 -0.86
C LEU A 16 1.88 6.46 0.14
N HIS A 17 0.75 5.78 0.29
CA HIS A 17 -0.28 6.16 1.25
C HIS A 17 0.18 5.98 2.70
N PHE A 18 0.90 4.90 3.03
CA PHE A 18 1.48 4.69 4.36
C PHE A 18 2.64 5.65 4.63
N TYR A 19 3.49 5.94 3.64
CA TYR A 19 4.60 6.89 3.77
C TYR A 19 4.08 8.31 4.05
N ASN A 20 3.21 8.82 3.17
CA ASN A 20 2.56 10.11 3.35
C ASN A 20 1.21 10.13 2.62
N PRO A 21 0.09 9.91 3.33
CA PRO A 21 -1.22 9.75 2.71
C PRO A 21 -1.67 10.98 1.91
N ARG A 22 -1.18 12.18 2.30
CA ARG A 22 -1.49 13.44 1.62
C ARG A 22 -0.84 13.59 0.24
N LEU A 23 0.10 12.71 -0.14
CA LEU A 23 0.61 12.64 -1.51
C LEU A 23 -0.45 12.15 -2.50
N LEU A 24 -1.37 11.31 -2.04
CA LEU A 24 -2.40 10.68 -2.88
C LEU A 24 -3.80 11.21 -2.56
N VAL A 25 -4.05 11.53 -1.28
CA VAL A 25 -5.35 12.00 -0.76
C VAL A 25 -5.10 13.24 0.09
N GLY A 26 -5.12 14.43 -0.53
CA GLY A 26 -4.67 15.68 0.09
C GLY A 26 -5.37 16.06 1.41
N TRP A 27 -6.63 15.64 1.62
CA TRP A 27 -7.40 15.89 2.84
C TRP A 27 -7.27 14.78 3.90
N SER A 28 -6.43 13.76 3.68
CA SER A 28 -6.34 12.61 4.58
C SER A 28 -5.87 12.99 5.99
N ILE A 29 -6.67 12.59 6.98
CA ILE A 29 -6.36 12.72 8.41
C ILE A 29 -5.50 11.55 8.93
N MET A 30 -5.23 10.54 8.10
CA MET A 30 -4.39 9.41 8.50
C MET A 30 -2.97 9.90 8.82
N PRO A 31 -2.38 9.49 9.96
CA PRO A 31 -0.97 9.72 10.21
C PRO A 31 -0.10 9.06 9.13
N GLY A 32 1.00 9.70 8.76
CA GLY A 32 2.02 9.04 7.96
C GLY A 32 2.86 8.13 8.84
N PHE A 33 3.36 7.04 8.28
CA PHE A 33 4.30 6.12 8.90
C PHE A 33 5.67 6.15 8.17
N PRO A 34 6.34 7.31 8.10
CA PRO A 34 7.58 7.45 7.34
C PRO A 34 8.73 6.62 7.91
N PHE A 35 8.64 6.20 9.18
CA PHE A 35 9.65 5.37 9.84
C PHE A 35 9.82 3.98 9.23
N PHE A 36 8.85 3.51 8.43
CA PHE A 36 8.97 2.28 7.64
C PHE A 36 9.80 2.44 6.36
N TYR A 37 10.23 3.65 6.02
CA TYR A 37 10.79 3.95 4.70
C TYR A 37 12.12 4.69 4.79
N ARG A 38 13.09 4.24 4.01
CA ARG A 38 14.28 5.05 3.71
C ARG A 38 14.00 5.90 2.47
N VAL A 39 14.38 7.18 2.52
CA VAL A 39 14.31 8.06 1.34
C VAL A 39 15.68 8.09 0.67
N GLU A 40 15.69 7.96 -0.65
CA GLU A 40 16.92 7.99 -1.45
C GLU A 40 16.78 8.92 -2.65
N THR A 41 17.87 9.62 -2.96
CA THR A 41 17.92 10.53 -4.12
C THR A 41 18.75 9.90 -5.23
N SER A 42 18.10 9.54 -6.34
CA SER A 42 18.73 8.93 -7.50
C SER A 42 17.94 9.25 -8.77
N ARG A 43 18.64 9.41 -9.91
CA ARG A 43 18.00 9.60 -11.23
C ARG A 43 17.31 8.33 -11.73
N GLU A 44 17.82 7.18 -11.31
CA GLU A 44 17.30 5.85 -11.65
C GLU A 44 16.76 5.18 -10.39
N SER A 45 15.96 4.12 -10.55
CA SER A 45 15.45 3.39 -9.38
C SER A 45 16.62 2.77 -8.60
N PRO A 46 16.82 3.11 -7.31
CA PRO A 46 17.95 2.62 -6.53
C PRO A 46 17.81 1.14 -6.13
N LYS A 47 16.59 0.59 -6.20
CA LYS A 47 16.27 -0.81 -5.88
C LYS A 47 14.97 -1.21 -6.58
N ASP A 48 14.80 -2.50 -6.88
CA ASP A 48 13.57 -3.02 -7.50
C ASP A 48 12.30 -2.70 -6.71
N SER A 49 12.39 -2.70 -5.36
CA SER A 49 11.25 -2.39 -4.49
C SER A 49 11.04 -0.89 -4.25
N ALA A 50 11.91 -0.03 -4.79
CA ALA A 50 11.85 1.41 -4.59
C ALA A 50 10.68 2.03 -5.36
N ILE A 51 10.02 3.01 -4.74
CA ILE A 51 8.83 3.65 -5.29
C ILE A 51 9.10 5.14 -5.39
N ARG A 52 8.90 5.71 -6.58
CA ARG A 52 9.16 7.13 -6.82
C ARG A 52 8.13 7.99 -6.11
N ILE A 53 8.58 9.05 -5.45
CA ILE A 53 7.67 10.01 -4.81
C ILE A 53 7.01 10.87 -5.89
N PRO A 54 5.66 10.91 -5.97
CA PRO A 54 4.96 11.75 -6.95
C PRO A 54 5.37 13.22 -6.86
N GLY A 55 5.60 13.85 -8.01
CA GLY A 55 6.05 15.24 -8.10
C GLY A 55 7.54 15.46 -7.79
N LYS A 56 8.32 14.39 -7.57
CA LYS A 56 9.78 14.44 -7.42
C LYS A 56 10.46 13.71 -8.56
N THR A 57 11.51 14.31 -9.12
CA THR A 57 12.24 13.78 -10.27
C THR A 57 13.32 12.78 -9.88
N ASP A 58 13.75 12.76 -8.63
CA ASP A 58 14.89 11.96 -8.20
C ASP A 58 14.72 11.39 -6.80
N GLN A 59 13.55 11.53 -6.17
CA GLN A 59 13.32 11.01 -4.83
C GLN A 59 12.49 9.74 -4.85
N TRP A 60 12.97 8.74 -4.11
CA TRP A 60 12.38 7.41 -3.98
C TRP A 60 12.21 7.06 -2.52
N ILE A 61 11.17 6.30 -2.20
CA ILE A 61 11.05 5.59 -0.93
C ILE A 61 11.43 4.13 -1.13
N ILE A 62 12.18 3.59 -0.19
CA ILE A 62 12.55 2.18 -0.14
C ILE A 62 11.84 1.60 1.10
N PRO A 63 10.83 0.74 0.93
CA PRO A 63 10.14 0.10 2.04
C PRO A 63 11.06 -0.81 2.85
N SER A 64 10.87 -0.84 4.17
CA SER A 64 11.40 -1.89 5.04
C SER A 64 10.65 -3.20 4.83
N GLU A 65 11.17 -4.30 5.38
CA GLU A 65 10.50 -5.60 5.35
C GLU A 65 9.13 -5.55 6.03
N GLU A 66 9.02 -4.88 7.19
CA GLU A 66 7.73 -4.74 7.89
C GLU A 66 6.70 -3.96 7.05
N ALA A 67 7.15 -3.02 6.24
CA ALA A 67 6.30 -2.27 5.32
C ALA A 67 5.76 -3.16 4.19
N GLU A 68 6.61 -4.01 3.62
CA GLU A 68 6.22 -4.99 2.59
C GLU A 68 5.21 -5.99 3.15
N ASP A 69 5.43 -6.50 4.36
CA ASP A 69 4.53 -7.43 5.03
C ASP A 69 3.17 -6.79 5.32
N LEU A 70 3.17 -5.55 5.80
CA LEU A 70 1.94 -4.81 6.03
C LEU A 70 1.17 -4.61 4.73
N VAL A 71 1.83 -4.19 3.64
CA VAL A 71 1.15 -4.01 2.35
C VAL A 71 0.66 -5.34 1.77
N SER A 72 1.44 -6.41 1.90
CA SER A 72 1.04 -7.76 1.50
C SER A 72 -0.20 -8.22 2.26
N TYR A 73 -0.25 -8.00 3.58
CA TYR A 73 -1.44 -8.24 4.39
C TYR A 73 -2.63 -7.43 3.88
N MET A 74 -2.48 -6.12 3.67
CA MET A 74 -3.55 -5.27 3.15
C MET A 74 -4.08 -5.75 1.80
N MET A 75 -3.19 -6.17 0.90
CA MET A 75 -3.54 -6.69 -0.43
C MET A 75 -4.20 -8.08 -0.39
N SER A 76 -3.96 -8.86 0.67
CA SER A 76 -4.62 -10.14 0.91
C SER A 76 -6.08 -9.99 1.37
N LEU A 77 -6.48 -8.81 1.88
CA LEU A 77 -7.84 -8.54 2.36
C LEU A 77 -8.82 -8.37 1.18
N LYS A 78 -9.30 -9.50 0.66
CA LYS A 78 -10.25 -9.61 -0.45
C LYS A 78 -11.54 -10.28 0.02
N ARG A 79 -12.56 -9.46 0.31
CA ARG A 79 -13.87 -9.93 0.75
C ARG A 79 -14.86 -9.79 -0.38
N ASP A 80 -14.59 -10.55 -1.43
CA ASP A 80 -15.26 -10.48 -2.73
C ASP A 80 -16.36 -11.54 -2.85
N ARG A 81 -16.41 -12.48 -1.89
CA ARG A 81 -17.36 -13.59 -1.90
C ARG A 81 -18.75 -13.13 -1.49
N ASP A 82 -19.74 -13.63 -2.20
CA ASP A 82 -21.12 -13.58 -1.75
C ASP A 82 -21.27 -14.31 -0.40
N PRO A 83 -22.19 -13.86 0.47
CA PRO A 83 -22.52 -14.62 1.66
C PRO A 83 -22.96 -16.03 1.25
N ILE A 84 -22.43 -17.04 1.94
CA ILE A 84 -22.82 -18.44 1.72
C ILE A 84 -24.34 -18.51 1.85
N LYS A 85 -25.01 -18.99 0.80
CA LYS A 85 -26.47 -19.15 0.85
C LYS A 85 -26.80 -20.19 1.91
N ALA A 86 -27.86 -19.94 2.68
CA ALA A 86 -28.27 -20.82 3.78
C ALA A 86 -28.49 -22.29 3.34
N SER A 87 -28.83 -22.52 2.07
CA SER A 87 -28.99 -23.85 1.47
C SER A 87 -27.69 -24.65 1.32
N GLU A 88 -26.52 -24.01 1.45
CA GLU A 88 -25.19 -24.60 1.24
C GLU A 88 -24.40 -24.77 2.53
N ALA A 89 -24.92 -24.28 3.67
CA ALA A 89 -24.22 -24.28 4.96
C ALA A 89 -24.25 -25.63 5.71
N GLY A 90 -24.84 -26.68 5.12
CA GLY A 90 -25.07 -27.97 5.77
C GLY A 90 -24.62 -29.20 4.98
N LYS A 91 -23.72 -29.03 3.98
CA LYS A 91 -23.05 -30.16 3.31
C LYS A 91 -21.61 -30.27 3.75
#